data_AF-A0A7K4H245-F1
#
_entry.id   AF-A0A7K4H245-F1
#
_cell.length_a   1.000
_cell.length_b   1.000
_cell.length_c   1.000
_cell.angle_alpha   90.00
_cell.angle_beta   90.00
_cell.angle_gamma   90.00
#
_symmetry.space_group_name_H-M   'P 1'
#
loop_
_entity.id
_entity.type
_entity.pdbx_description
1 polymer ?
#
loop_
_entity_poly.entity_id
_entity_poly.type
_entity_poly.pdbx_seq_one_letter_code
_entity_poly.pdbx_strand_id
1 'polypeptide(L)'
;MKNSFEEIKKAKNPEIINGFLIKLGEDLNVDYLKYIEYFMNNLDAQIFDKVKLNLIFLIGEIGKLTILDDRYLTFLIETYYTSDRWIRNEIIQAFGKISTNSDITDEVIELIGNAVNDDYSPIKVNALQVMLNLKELPPGVRRNIFQALNSKDSKLEVFCVKILDKFLPDYNQLVNSLNYSDNYKILKPYTIRTLLMVYFLSPLNLEPFRQKISNLNWEIEYLEIYLKEIDTYEKILFKKL
;
A
#
# COMPACT_ATOMS: atom_id res chain seq x y z
N MET A 1 26.42 22.93 -10.13
CA MET A 1 25.09 22.91 -9.49
C MET A 1 24.71 24.22 -8.80
N LYS A 2 25.47 24.72 -7.81
CA LYS A 2 25.10 25.95 -7.06
C LYS A 2 24.82 27.18 -7.93
N ASN A 3 25.68 27.48 -8.91
CA ASN A 3 25.49 28.64 -9.81
C ASN A 3 24.24 28.49 -10.69
N SER A 4 23.98 27.29 -11.19
CA SER A 4 22.75 27.00 -11.93
C SER A 4 21.52 27.18 -11.05
N PHE A 5 21.54 26.74 -9.79
CA PHE A 5 20.40 26.90 -8.90
C PHE A 5 20.01 28.37 -8.68
N GLU A 6 20.96 29.29 -8.48
CA GLU A 6 20.65 30.72 -8.28
C GLU A 6 19.94 31.36 -9.48
N GLU A 7 20.21 30.89 -10.70
CA GLU A 7 19.49 31.30 -11.90
C GLU A 7 18.08 30.69 -11.94
N ILE A 8 17.96 29.40 -11.63
CA ILE A 8 16.69 28.67 -11.68
C ILE A 8 15.71 29.15 -10.60
N LYS A 9 16.19 29.55 -9.41
CA LYS A 9 15.33 30.11 -8.34
C LYS A 9 14.46 31.27 -8.79
N LYS A 10 14.95 32.07 -9.74
CA LYS A 10 14.26 33.24 -10.29
C LYS A 10 13.42 32.90 -11.52
N ALA A 11 13.56 31.68 -12.04
CA ALA A 11 12.80 31.24 -13.20
C ALA A 11 11.33 31.08 -12.81
N LYS A 12 10.46 31.72 -13.59
CA LYS A 12 8.99 31.51 -13.51
C LYS A 12 8.51 30.48 -14.54
N ASN A 13 9.41 29.92 -15.35
CA ASN A 13 9.07 28.92 -16.35
C ASN A 13 9.19 27.51 -15.73
N PRO A 14 8.07 26.76 -15.60
CA PRO A 14 8.09 25.39 -15.10
C PRO A 14 8.99 24.43 -15.90
N GLU A 15 9.16 24.64 -17.20
CA GLU A 15 10.02 23.79 -18.04
C GLU A 15 11.49 23.93 -17.65
N ILE A 16 11.93 25.14 -17.32
CA ILE A 16 13.29 25.43 -16.87
C ILE A 16 13.54 24.76 -15.51
N ILE A 17 12.56 24.86 -14.60
CA ILE A 17 12.64 24.22 -13.28
C ILE A 17 12.65 22.69 -13.44
N ASN A 18 11.75 22.13 -14.24
CA ASN A 18 11.70 20.69 -14.51
C ASN A 18 13.00 20.18 -15.14
N GLY A 19 13.57 20.91 -16.10
CA GLY A 19 14.87 20.57 -16.68
C GLY A 19 15.99 20.55 -15.63
N PHE A 20 15.95 21.45 -14.64
CA PHE A 20 16.87 21.41 -13.51
C PHE A 20 16.62 20.20 -12.59
N LEU A 21 15.37 19.92 -12.22
CA LEU A 21 15.01 18.78 -11.37
C LEU A 21 15.39 17.44 -12.03
N ILE A 22 15.16 17.28 -13.33
CA ILE A 22 15.57 16.08 -14.08
C ILE A 22 17.08 15.87 -13.99
N LYS A 23 17.87 16.94 -14.16
CA LYS A 23 19.34 16.86 -14.01
C LYS A 23 19.78 16.46 -12.60
N LEU A 24 19.03 16.84 -11.55
CA LEU A 24 19.30 16.35 -10.19
C LEU A 24 19.12 14.83 -10.08
N GLY A 25 18.18 14.26 -10.85
CA GLY A 25 17.90 12.83 -10.87
C GLY A 25 18.94 12.00 -11.62
N GLU A 26 19.72 12.60 -12.51
CA GLU A 26 20.79 11.91 -13.26
C GLU A 26 21.99 11.55 -12.38
N ASP A 27 22.30 12.37 -11.36
CA ASP A 27 23.39 12.17 -10.41
C ASP A 27 22.91 12.53 -8.99
N LEU A 28 22.20 11.59 -8.35
CA LEU A 28 21.52 11.81 -7.07
C LEU A 28 22.50 12.18 -5.96
N ASN A 29 22.15 13.23 -5.22
CA ASN A 29 22.91 13.68 -4.05
C ASN A 29 21.97 14.15 -2.95
N VAL A 30 22.21 13.71 -1.71
CA VAL A 30 21.42 14.08 -0.52
C VAL A 30 21.41 15.60 -0.31
N ASP A 31 22.48 16.30 -0.66
CA ASP A 31 22.58 17.76 -0.56
C ASP A 31 21.55 18.50 -1.43
N TYR A 32 20.89 17.82 -2.38
CA TYR A 32 19.86 18.40 -3.23
C TYR A 32 18.51 18.58 -2.52
N LEU A 33 18.34 18.00 -1.33
CA LEU A 33 17.16 18.24 -0.49
C LEU A 33 16.92 19.74 -0.21
N LYS A 34 17.98 20.54 -0.09
CA LYS A 34 17.86 22.00 0.09
C LYS A 34 17.26 22.71 -1.13
N TYR A 35 17.43 22.15 -2.34
CA TYR A 35 16.87 22.70 -3.58
C TYR A 35 15.40 22.31 -3.71
N ILE A 36 15.09 21.05 -3.39
CA ILE A 36 13.73 20.53 -3.34
C ILE A 36 12.90 21.32 -2.33
N GLU A 37 13.43 21.51 -1.12
CA GLU A 37 12.79 22.30 -0.06
C GLU A 37 12.51 23.75 -0.50
N TYR A 38 13.45 24.38 -1.19
CA TYR A 38 13.22 25.72 -1.74
C TYR A 38 12.00 25.71 -2.69
N PHE A 39 11.92 24.78 -3.64
CA PHE A 39 10.80 24.75 -4.58
C PHE A 39 9.47 24.37 -3.94
N MET A 40 9.47 23.47 -2.95
CA MET A 40 8.27 23.16 -2.16
C MET A 40 7.68 24.40 -1.50
N ASN A 41 8.53 25.28 -0.98
CA ASN A 41 8.09 26.40 -0.13
C ASN A 41 7.92 27.73 -0.87
N ASN A 42 8.49 27.90 -2.06
CA ASN A 42 8.61 29.22 -2.70
C ASN A 42 7.96 29.32 -4.09
N LEU A 43 7.40 28.23 -4.63
CA LEU A 43 6.68 28.27 -5.90
C LEU A 43 5.22 28.68 -5.68
N ASP A 44 4.69 29.51 -6.57
CA ASP A 44 3.24 29.71 -6.61
C ASP A 44 2.53 28.43 -7.08
N ALA A 45 1.25 28.30 -6.72
CA ALA A 45 0.48 27.09 -6.96
C ALA A 45 0.47 26.64 -8.43
N GLN A 46 0.41 27.58 -9.38
CA GLN A 46 0.33 27.24 -10.81
C GLN A 46 1.66 26.66 -11.34
N ILE A 47 2.79 27.21 -10.88
CA ILE A 47 4.10 26.66 -11.23
C ILE A 47 4.32 25.34 -10.48
N PHE A 48 3.99 25.31 -9.19
CA PHE A 48 4.14 24.12 -8.35
C PHE A 48 3.43 22.91 -8.96
N ASP A 49 2.16 23.06 -9.38
CA ASP A 49 1.39 21.97 -10.00
C ASP A 49 2.07 21.38 -11.25
N LYS A 50 2.85 22.19 -11.98
CA LYS A 50 3.56 21.77 -13.18
C LYS A 50 4.92 21.12 -12.91
N VAL A 51 5.45 21.23 -11.68
CA VAL A 51 6.76 20.68 -11.32
C VAL A 51 6.70 19.61 -10.21
N LYS A 52 5.60 19.54 -9.46
CA LYS A 52 5.47 18.69 -8.27
C LYS A 52 5.75 17.20 -8.52
N LEU A 53 5.44 16.68 -9.71
CA LEU A 53 5.75 15.29 -10.08
C LEU A 53 7.27 15.01 -9.95
N ASN A 54 8.11 15.90 -10.47
CA ASN A 54 9.56 15.75 -10.40
C ASN A 54 10.10 15.98 -8.99
N LEU A 55 9.46 16.86 -8.21
CA LEU A 55 9.80 17.03 -6.79
C LEU A 55 9.54 15.74 -6.01
N ILE A 56 8.35 15.15 -6.15
CA ILE A 56 7.95 13.89 -5.50
C ILE A 56 8.89 12.75 -5.91
N PHE A 57 9.19 12.63 -7.20
CA PHE A 57 10.13 11.65 -7.72
C PHE A 57 11.50 11.77 -7.02
N LEU A 58 12.07 12.98 -6.97
CA LEU A 58 13.36 13.22 -6.34
C LEU A 58 13.35 12.98 -4.83
N ILE A 59 12.27 13.34 -4.13
CA ILE A 59 12.09 13.03 -2.70
C ILE A 59 12.17 11.51 -2.49
N GLY A 60 11.46 10.74 -3.32
CA GLY A 60 11.50 9.27 -3.27
C GLY A 60 12.90 8.72 -3.54
N GLU A 61 13.58 9.18 -4.59
CA GLU A 61 14.92 8.73 -4.96
C GLU A 61 15.97 9.08 -3.89
N ILE A 62 15.94 10.29 -3.34
CA ILE A 62 16.86 10.68 -2.26
C ILE A 62 16.52 9.95 -0.95
N GLY A 63 15.24 9.76 -0.64
CA GLY A 63 14.81 8.98 0.52
C GLY A 63 15.19 7.49 0.46
N LYS A 64 15.55 6.99 -0.72
CA LYS A 64 16.18 5.68 -0.90
C LYS A 64 17.66 5.65 -0.50
N LEU A 65 18.29 6.82 -0.30
CA LEU A 65 19.72 6.95 0.00
C LEU A 65 19.98 7.42 1.43
N THR A 66 18.99 8.05 2.07
CA THR A 66 19.11 8.64 3.40
C THR A 66 17.78 8.61 4.13
N ILE A 67 17.84 8.75 5.46
CA ILE A 67 16.68 9.09 6.27
C ILE A 67 16.22 10.51 5.90
N LEU A 68 14.92 10.66 5.66
CA LEU A 68 14.29 11.97 5.41
C LEU A 68 13.72 12.56 6.70
N ASP A 69 13.71 13.88 6.75
CA ASP A 69 12.98 14.63 7.77
C ASP A 69 11.46 14.54 7.54
N ASP A 70 10.68 14.54 8.64
CA ASP A 70 9.22 14.38 8.62
C ASP A 70 8.51 15.36 7.69
N ARG A 71 9.07 16.58 7.49
CA ARG A 71 8.49 17.59 6.60
C ARG A 71 8.26 17.07 5.17
N TYR A 72 9.10 16.16 4.68
CA TYR A 72 8.95 15.57 3.36
C TYR A 72 7.81 14.55 3.33
N LEU A 73 7.60 13.80 4.41
CA LEU A 73 6.47 12.88 4.54
C LEU A 73 5.15 13.65 4.62
N THR A 74 5.09 14.71 5.44
CA THR A 74 3.93 15.61 5.52
C THR A 74 3.58 16.18 4.15
N PHE A 75 4.58 16.69 3.42
CA PHE A 75 4.38 17.20 2.06
C PHE A 75 3.79 16.15 1.12
N LEU A 76 4.29 14.91 1.15
CA LEU A 76 3.78 13.82 0.31
C LEU A 76 2.33 13.46 0.68
N ILE A 77 2.00 13.41 1.96
CA ILE A 77 0.63 13.13 2.45
C ILE A 77 -0.33 14.23 1.99
N GLU A 78 -0.01 15.50 2.23
CA GLU A 78 -0.86 16.64 1.85
C GLU A 78 -1.06 16.71 0.32
N THR A 79 0.01 16.45 -0.44
CA THR A 79 -0.04 16.45 -1.91
C THR A 79 -0.88 15.28 -2.43
N TYR A 80 -0.89 14.13 -1.75
CA TYR A 80 -1.68 12.97 -2.16
C TYR A 80 -3.18 13.29 -2.19
N TYR A 81 -3.70 13.93 -1.14
CA TYR A 81 -5.13 14.19 -1.03
C TYR A 81 -5.67 15.28 -1.96
N THR A 82 -4.80 16.07 -2.58
CA THR A 82 -5.16 17.19 -3.45
C THR A 82 -4.80 16.99 -4.92
N SER A 83 -4.22 15.84 -5.28
CA SER A 83 -3.68 15.62 -6.62
C SER A 83 -4.40 14.51 -7.41
N ASP A 84 -4.21 14.54 -8.73
CA ASP A 84 -4.74 13.51 -9.63
C ASP A 84 -4.06 12.15 -9.43
N ARG A 85 -4.62 11.13 -10.11
CA ARG A 85 -4.15 9.74 -10.04
C ARG A 85 -2.68 9.52 -10.41
N TRP A 86 -2.09 10.34 -11.28
CA TRP A 86 -0.69 10.17 -11.69
C TRP A 86 0.25 10.61 -10.58
N ILE A 87 -0.04 11.77 -9.97
CA ILE A 87 0.71 12.28 -8.83
C ILE A 87 0.56 11.36 -7.61
N ARG A 88 -0.67 10.93 -7.31
CA ARG A 88 -0.92 9.98 -6.21
C ARG A 88 -0.15 8.68 -6.39
N ASN A 89 -0.08 8.16 -7.62
CA ASN A 89 0.72 6.97 -7.93
C ASN A 89 2.23 7.19 -7.72
N GLU A 90 2.75 8.36 -8.09
CA GLU A 90 4.16 8.68 -7.84
C GLU A 90 4.46 8.79 -6.34
N ILE A 91 3.54 9.34 -5.55
CA ILE A 91 3.68 9.43 -4.10
C ILE A 91 3.73 8.04 -3.44
N ILE A 92 2.87 7.10 -3.85
CA ILE A 92 2.93 5.73 -3.34
C ILE A 92 4.27 5.06 -3.67
N GLN A 93 4.78 5.26 -4.89
CA GLN A 93 6.11 4.76 -5.26
C GLN A 93 7.22 5.43 -4.44
N ALA A 94 7.11 6.73 -4.17
CA ALA A 94 8.06 7.47 -3.33
C ALA A 94 8.08 6.90 -1.90
N PHE A 95 6.93 6.63 -1.28
CA PHE A 95 6.88 5.96 0.03
C PHE A 95 7.56 4.59 0.00
N GLY A 96 7.37 3.81 -1.08
CA GLY A 96 8.07 2.55 -1.28
C GLY A 96 9.59 2.70 -1.25
N LYS A 97 10.12 3.71 -1.94
CA LYS A 97 11.56 4.02 -1.95
C LYS A 97 12.04 4.50 -0.58
N ILE A 98 11.31 5.41 0.06
CA ILE A 98 11.64 5.96 1.39
C ILE A 98 11.69 4.86 2.45
N SER A 99 10.75 3.91 2.41
CA SER A 99 10.68 2.79 3.37
C SER A 99 11.91 1.87 3.40
N THR A 100 12.82 2.00 2.42
CA THR A 100 14.08 1.25 2.38
C THR A 100 15.12 1.74 3.39
N ASN A 101 15.07 3.01 3.77
CA ASN A 101 16.03 3.63 4.70
C ASN A 101 15.39 4.37 5.86
N SER A 102 14.11 4.72 5.75
CA SER A 102 13.34 5.38 6.80
C SER A 102 12.21 4.49 7.25
N ASP A 103 11.92 4.47 8.55
CA ASP A 103 10.63 3.96 9.01
C ASP A 103 9.54 4.95 8.54
N ILE A 104 8.45 4.41 8.00
CA ILE A 104 7.29 5.22 7.62
C ILE A 104 6.33 5.31 8.81
N THR A 105 5.69 6.46 8.97
CA THR A 105 4.76 6.70 10.08
C THR A 105 3.46 5.92 9.93
N ASP A 106 2.71 5.76 11.03
CA ASP A 106 1.39 5.12 11.02
C ASP A 106 0.43 5.81 10.04
N GLU A 107 0.49 7.14 9.93
CA GLU A 107 -0.30 7.91 8.98
C GLU A 107 0.02 7.54 7.51
N VAL A 108 1.31 7.37 7.19
CA VAL A 108 1.72 6.90 5.86
C VAL A 108 1.23 5.47 5.62
N ILE A 109 1.33 4.59 6.63
CA ILE A 109 0.83 3.21 6.51
C ILE A 109 -0.68 3.19 6.30
N GLU A 110 -1.45 4.04 6.99
CA GLU A 110 -2.90 4.16 6.80
C GLU A 110 -3.25 4.66 5.40
N LEU A 111 -2.53 5.67 4.90
CA LEU A 111 -2.69 6.18 3.54
C LEU A 111 -2.43 5.08 2.50
N ILE A 112 -1.32 4.34 2.62
CA ILE A 112 -1.00 3.18 1.77
C ILE A 112 -2.10 2.12 1.91
N GLY A 113 -2.58 1.90 3.13
CA GLY A 113 -3.78 1.14 3.50
C GLY A 113 -4.94 1.43 2.56
N ASN A 114 -5.38 2.68 2.55
CA ASN A 114 -6.52 3.12 1.78
C ASN A 114 -6.25 3.07 0.26
N ALA A 115 -5.01 3.34 -0.16
CA ALA A 115 -4.59 3.29 -1.57
C ALA A 115 -4.74 1.91 -2.21
N VAL A 116 -4.73 0.81 -1.42
CA VAL A 116 -5.00 -0.55 -1.91
C VAL A 116 -6.39 -0.68 -2.57
N ASN A 117 -7.34 0.18 -2.20
CA ASN A 117 -8.70 0.20 -2.75
C ASN A 117 -8.95 1.38 -3.72
N ASP A 118 -7.92 2.11 -4.14
CA ASP A 118 -8.04 3.26 -5.04
C ASP A 118 -8.58 2.89 -6.44
N ASP A 119 -9.45 3.68 -7.05
CA ASP A 119 -10.01 3.35 -8.38
C ASP A 119 -8.96 3.12 -9.49
N TYR A 120 -7.75 3.68 -9.35
CA TYR A 120 -6.68 3.51 -10.32
C TYR A 120 -5.81 2.28 -10.02
N SER A 121 -5.90 1.24 -10.86
CA SER A 121 -5.20 -0.04 -10.67
C SER A 121 -3.69 0.06 -10.38
N PRO A 122 -2.89 0.93 -11.03
CA PRO A 122 -1.47 1.10 -10.68
C PRO A 122 -1.23 1.52 -9.22
N ILE A 123 -2.08 2.37 -8.65
CA ILE A 123 -2.00 2.78 -7.24
C ILE A 123 -2.21 1.56 -6.35
N LYS A 124 -3.25 0.76 -6.61
CA LYS A 124 -3.54 -0.46 -5.84
C LYS A 124 -2.33 -1.40 -5.81
N VAL A 125 -1.74 -1.66 -6.98
CA VAL A 125 -0.60 -2.57 -7.13
C VAL A 125 0.62 -2.03 -6.38
N ASN A 126 0.95 -0.76 -6.58
CA ASN A 126 2.10 -0.15 -5.92
C ASN A 126 1.91 -0.11 -4.40
N ALA A 127 0.71 0.20 -3.91
CA ALA A 127 0.41 0.19 -2.48
C ALA A 127 0.64 -1.20 -1.85
N LEU A 128 0.13 -2.26 -2.50
CA LEU A 128 0.37 -3.64 -2.05
C LEU A 128 1.86 -4.03 -2.09
N GLN A 129 2.61 -3.55 -3.07
CA GLN A 129 4.07 -3.76 -3.11
C GLN A 129 4.78 -3.08 -1.94
N VAL A 130 4.40 -1.84 -1.61
CA VAL A 130 4.96 -1.16 -0.43
C VAL A 130 4.61 -1.90 0.85
N MET A 131 3.37 -2.39 0.99
CA MET A 131 2.95 -3.18 2.15
C MET A 131 3.80 -4.45 2.35
N LEU A 132 4.24 -5.10 1.28
CA LEU A 132 5.12 -6.27 1.37
C LEU A 132 6.50 -5.93 1.96
N ASN A 133 6.93 -4.67 1.89
CA ASN A 133 8.21 -4.23 2.45
C ASN A 133 8.11 -3.83 3.93
N LEU A 134 6.91 -3.71 4.50
CA LEU A 134 6.74 -3.35 5.91
C LEU A 134 7.32 -4.43 6.83
N LYS A 135 7.83 -3.98 7.98
CA LYS A 135 8.27 -4.87 9.07
C LYS A 135 7.07 -5.53 9.75
N GLU A 136 6.00 -4.78 9.95
CA GLU A 136 4.75 -5.23 10.57
C GLU A 136 3.54 -4.70 9.78
N LEU A 137 2.42 -5.42 9.89
CA LEU A 137 1.15 -5.03 9.25
C LEU A 137 0.13 -4.61 10.33
N PRO A 138 -0.11 -3.30 10.50
CA PRO A 138 -1.06 -2.80 11.49
C PRO A 138 -2.46 -3.39 11.29
N PRO A 139 -3.20 -3.73 12.37
CA PRO A 139 -4.56 -4.25 12.26
C PRO A 139 -5.51 -3.38 11.43
N GLY A 140 -5.38 -2.05 11.53
CA GLY A 140 -6.21 -1.09 10.81
C GLY A 140 -6.18 -1.24 9.29
N VAL A 141 -5.05 -1.65 8.71
CA VAL A 141 -4.92 -1.77 7.25
C VAL A 141 -5.34 -3.15 6.70
N ARG A 142 -5.53 -4.16 7.56
CA ARG A 142 -5.91 -5.52 7.14
C ARG A 142 -7.27 -5.56 6.47
N ARG A 143 -8.20 -4.69 6.89
CA ARG A 143 -9.50 -4.51 6.24
C ARG A 143 -9.35 -4.17 4.76
N ASN A 144 -8.39 -3.30 4.44
CA ASN A 144 -8.14 -2.88 3.06
C ASN A 144 -7.65 -4.06 2.19
N ILE A 145 -6.83 -4.96 2.74
CA ILE A 145 -6.40 -6.20 2.05
C ILE A 145 -7.59 -7.11 1.76
N PHE A 146 -8.46 -7.32 2.75
CA PHE A 146 -9.68 -8.12 2.58
C PHE A 146 -10.63 -7.53 1.54
N GLN A 147 -10.76 -6.21 1.49
CA GLN A 147 -11.52 -5.53 0.44
C GLN A 147 -10.88 -5.68 -0.95
N ALA A 148 -9.55 -5.58 -1.06
CA ALA A 148 -8.86 -5.80 -2.33
C ALA A 148 -9.01 -7.24 -2.84
N LEU A 149 -8.99 -8.24 -1.96
CA LEU A 149 -9.30 -9.63 -2.34
C LEU A 149 -10.72 -9.77 -2.92
N ASN A 150 -11.66 -8.92 -2.51
CA ASN A 150 -13.01 -8.88 -3.06
C ASN A 150 -13.13 -8.28 -4.48
N SER A 151 -12.03 -7.93 -5.15
CA SER A 151 -12.01 -7.37 -6.51
C SER A 151 -12.01 -8.38 -7.66
N LYS A 152 -11.74 -9.67 -7.41
CA LYS A 152 -11.47 -10.72 -8.44
C LYS A 152 -10.29 -10.41 -9.38
N ASP A 153 -9.52 -9.37 -9.12
CA ASP A 153 -8.31 -9.07 -9.90
C ASP A 153 -7.20 -10.03 -9.48
N SER A 154 -6.86 -10.96 -10.38
CA SER A 154 -5.83 -11.98 -10.13
C SER A 154 -4.47 -11.39 -9.72
N LYS A 155 -4.11 -10.21 -10.22
CA LYS A 155 -2.84 -9.56 -9.86
C LYS A 155 -2.89 -9.05 -8.42
N LEU A 156 -4.00 -8.43 -8.02
CA LEU A 156 -4.19 -7.98 -6.63
C LEU A 156 -4.29 -9.17 -5.67
N GLU A 157 -4.96 -10.25 -6.08
CA GLU A 157 -5.05 -11.48 -5.30
C GLU A 157 -3.67 -12.04 -4.96
N VAL A 158 -2.77 -12.15 -5.94
CA VAL A 158 -1.40 -12.64 -5.71
C VAL A 158 -0.66 -11.81 -4.66
N PHE A 159 -0.75 -10.47 -4.73
CA PHE A 159 -0.11 -9.62 -3.75
C PHE A 159 -0.75 -9.71 -2.37
N CYS A 160 -2.08 -9.69 -2.29
CA CYS A 160 -2.81 -9.82 -1.04
C CYS A 160 -2.50 -11.15 -0.34
N VAL A 161 -2.47 -12.26 -1.09
CA VAL A 161 -2.10 -13.58 -0.56
C VAL A 161 -0.68 -13.57 0.00
N LYS A 162 0.30 -12.97 -0.70
CA LYS A 162 1.67 -12.85 -0.19
C LYS A 162 1.75 -12.02 1.09
N ILE A 163 0.96 -10.95 1.21
CA ILE A 163 0.88 -10.14 2.42
C ILE A 163 0.29 -10.97 3.57
N LEU A 164 -0.80 -11.69 3.33
CA LEU A 164 -1.43 -12.54 4.34
C LEU A 164 -0.48 -13.65 4.79
N ASP A 165 0.20 -14.34 3.87
CA ASP A 165 1.20 -15.37 4.20
C ASP A 165 2.35 -14.81 5.04
N LYS A 166 2.85 -13.60 4.70
CA LYS A 166 3.92 -12.94 5.44
C LYS A 166 3.51 -12.54 6.86
N PHE A 167 2.33 -11.95 7.02
CA PHE A 167 1.95 -11.25 8.27
C PHE A 167 0.89 -11.97 9.11
N LEU A 168 0.23 -12.98 8.56
CA LEU A 168 -0.77 -13.83 9.21
C LEU A 168 -0.49 -15.29 8.82
N PRO A 169 0.65 -15.89 9.17
CA PRO A 169 1.08 -17.19 8.64
C PRO A 169 0.22 -18.41 9.06
N ASP A 170 -0.72 -18.24 9.99
CA ASP A 170 -1.59 -19.32 10.46
C ASP A 170 -3.05 -18.91 10.60
N TYR A 171 -3.95 -19.91 10.61
CA TYR A 171 -5.39 -19.64 10.64
C TYR A 171 -5.87 -19.02 11.95
N ASN A 172 -5.13 -19.13 13.07
CA ASN A 172 -5.51 -18.44 14.30
C ASN A 172 -5.30 -16.93 14.15
N GLN A 173 -4.18 -16.53 13.55
CA GLN A 173 -3.93 -15.13 13.21
C GLN A 173 -4.94 -14.61 12.19
N LEU A 174 -5.30 -15.43 11.18
CA LEU A 174 -6.40 -15.10 10.28
C LEU A 174 -7.71 -14.86 11.04
N VAL A 175 -8.16 -15.80 11.88
CA VAL A 175 -9.42 -15.66 12.64
C VAL A 175 -9.39 -14.42 13.54
N ASN A 176 -8.28 -14.14 14.21
CA ASN A 176 -8.12 -12.91 15.00
C ASN A 176 -8.26 -11.67 14.12
N SER A 177 -7.68 -11.68 12.92
CA SER A 177 -7.81 -10.57 11.97
C SER A 177 -9.20 -10.44 11.37
N LEU A 178 -9.95 -11.53 11.23
CA LEU A 178 -11.34 -11.53 10.79
C LEU A 178 -12.26 -10.97 11.88
N ASN A 179 -12.00 -11.30 13.15
CA ASN A 179 -12.72 -10.76 14.30
C ASN A 179 -12.45 -9.26 14.51
N TYR A 180 -11.23 -8.81 14.20
CA TYR A 180 -10.87 -7.40 14.33
C TYR A 180 -11.73 -6.54 13.39
N SER A 181 -12.44 -5.55 13.96
CA SER A 181 -13.32 -4.62 13.23
C SER A 181 -14.34 -5.31 12.31
N ASP A 182 -14.83 -6.48 12.72
CA ASP A 182 -15.81 -7.28 11.99
C ASP A 182 -15.44 -7.52 10.52
N ASN A 183 -14.15 -7.73 10.24
CA ASN A 183 -13.66 -8.01 8.89
C ASN A 183 -14.29 -9.27 8.27
N TYR A 184 -14.79 -10.20 9.09
CA TYR A 184 -15.52 -11.36 8.59
C TYR A 184 -16.75 -10.99 7.76
N LYS A 185 -17.42 -9.86 8.08
CA LYS A 185 -18.67 -9.41 7.42
C LYS A 185 -18.47 -8.93 5.99
N ILE A 186 -17.25 -8.51 5.63
CA ILE A 186 -16.98 -7.93 4.31
C ILE A 186 -16.56 -8.95 3.27
N LEU A 187 -16.23 -10.19 3.66
CA LEU A 187 -15.71 -11.17 2.70
C LEU A 187 -16.80 -11.76 1.82
N LYS A 188 -16.56 -11.77 0.52
CA LYS A 188 -17.40 -12.50 -0.44
C LYS A 188 -17.07 -14.00 -0.38
N PRO A 189 -18.00 -14.89 -0.75
CA PRO A 189 -17.80 -16.34 -0.68
C PRO A 189 -16.53 -16.84 -1.39
N TYR A 190 -16.22 -16.28 -2.57
CA TYR A 190 -14.99 -16.66 -3.28
C TYR A 190 -13.72 -16.19 -2.57
N THR A 191 -13.75 -15.06 -1.86
CA THR A 191 -12.62 -14.56 -1.06
C THR A 191 -12.38 -15.48 0.13
N ILE A 192 -13.45 -15.92 0.80
CA ILE A 192 -13.37 -16.95 1.85
C ILE A 192 -12.69 -18.20 1.27
N ARG A 193 -13.07 -18.64 0.07
CA ARG A 193 -12.43 -19.76 -0.61
C ARG A 193 -10.96 -19.52 -0.95
N THR A 194 -10.59 -18.32 -1.39
CA THR A 194 -9.18 -17.93 -1.57
C THR A 194 -8.41 -18.06 -0.27
N LEU A 195 -8.95 -17.56 0.85
CA LEU A 195 -8.32 -17.76 2.16
C LEU A 195 -8.18 -19.24 2.48
N LEU A 196 -9.23 -20.05 2.30
CA LEU A 196 -9.15 -21.49 2.54
C LEU A 196 -8.02 -22.15 1.73
N MET A 197 -7.82 -21.75 0.47
CA MET A 197 -6.71 -22.22 -0.36
C MET A 197 -5.33 -21.83 0.15
N VAL A 198 -5.19 -20.65 0.77
CA VAL A 198 -3.93 -20.18 1.35
C VAL A 198 -3.56 -21.01 2.58
N TYR A 199 -4.52 -21.26 3.47
CA TYR A 199 -4.23 -21.83 4.79
C TYR A 199 -4.39 -23.36 4.87
N PHE A 200 -5.09 -23.99 3.93
CA PHE A 200 -5.43 -25.42 4.02
C PHE A 200 -5.12 -26.16 2.72
N LEU A 201 -3.94 -26.77 2.63
CA LEU A 201 -3.55 -27.59 1.47
C LEU A 201 -4.06 -29.04 1.53
N SER A 202 -4.64 -29.45 2.66
CA SER A 202 -5.10 -30.82 2.93
C SER A 202 -6.34 -30.79 3.83
N PRO A 203 -7.27 -31.76 3.70
CA PRO A 203 -8.47 -31.83 4.53
C PRO A 203 -8.15 -32.04 6.02
N LEU A 204 -6.97 -32.59 6.36
CA LEU A 204 -6.59 -32.95 7.73
C LEU A 204 -6.66 -31.77 8.73
N ASN A 205 -6.39 -30.54 8.28
CA ASN A 205 -6.37 -29.36 9.13
C ASN A 205 -7.64 -28.51 9.02
N LEU A 206 -8.62 -28.93 8.21
CA LEU A 206 -9.82 -28.14 7.95
C LEU A 206 -10.85 -28.28 9.08
N GLU A 207 -10.94 -29.46 9.71
CA GLU A 207 -11.91 -29.72 10.79
C GLU A 207 -11.65 -28.88 12.06
N PRO A 208 -10.41 -28.74 12.57
CA PRO A 208 -10.13 -27.81 13.66
C PRO A 208 -10.51 -26.36 13.34
N PHE A 209 -10.33 -25.93 12.08
CA PHE A 209 -10.73 -24.59 11.65
C PHE A 209 -12.26 -24.45 11.62
N ARG A 210 -12.97 -25.45 11.09
CA ARG A 210 -14.44 -25.52 11.10
C ARG A 210 -14.99 -25.35 12.52
N GLN A 211 -14.51 -26.16 13.46
CA GLN A 211 -14.93 -26.09 14.87
C GLN A 211 -14.64 -24.71 15.47
N LYS A 212 -13.48 -24.13 15.14
CA LYS A 212 -13.14 -22.78 15.58
C LYS A 212 -14.15 -21.75 15.07
N ILE A 213 -14.49 -21.78 13.77
CA ILE A 213 -15.50 -20.88 13.18
C ILE A 213 -16.87 -21.08 13.82
N SER A 214 -17.34 -22.33 13.99
CA SER A 214 -18.64 -22.64 14.59
C SER A 214 -18.80 -22.13 16.03
N ASN A 215 -17.69 -21.95 16.75
CA ASN A 215 -17.67 -21.48 18.13
C ASN A 215 -17.49 -19.95 18.25
N LEU A 216 -17.39 -19.21 17.15
CA LEU A 216 -17.31 -17.75 17.17
C LEU A 216 -18.68 -17.13 17.44
N ASN A 217 -18.69 -16.01 18.16
CA ASN A 217 -19.90 -15.22 18.44
C ASN A 217 -20.25 -14.28 17.26
N TRP A 218 -20.20 -14.79 16.04
CA TRP A 218 -20.60 -14.06 14.83
C TRP A 218 -22.10 -14.18 14.61
N GLU A 219 -22.68 -13.25 13.85
CA GLU A 219 -24.07 -13.37 13.43
C GLU A 219 -24.25 -14.62 12.54
N ILE A 220 -25.37 -15.29 12.72
CA ILE A 220 -25.63 -16.61 12.13
C ILE A 220 -25.49 -16.61 10.60
N GLU A 221 -25.90 -15.52 9.95
CA GLU A 221 -25.80 -15.36 8.49
C GLU A 221 -24.34 -15.43 7.99
N TYR A 222 -23.38 -14.87 8.74
CA TYR A 222 -21.96 -14.94 8.35
C TYR A 222 -21.37 -16.29 8.71
N LEU A 223 -21.73 -16.88 9.86
CA LEU A 223 -21.30 -18.24 10.20
C LEU A 223 -21.70 -19.23 9.12
N GLU A 224 -22.95 -19.19 8.67
CA GLU A 224 -23.47 -20.07 7.62
C GLU A 224 -22.70 -19.91 6.30
N ILE A 225 -22.36 -18.68 5.92
CA ILE A 225 -21.55 -18.41 4.71
C ILE A 225 -20.17 -19.08 4.82
N TYR A 226 -19.47 -18.91 5.94
CA TYR A 226 -18.13 -19.50 6.12
C TYR A 226 -18.19 -21.02 6.17
N LEU A 227 -19.12 -21.60 6.95
CA LEU A 227 -19.26 -23.05 7.07
C LEU A 227 -19.61 -23.69 5.71
N LYS A 228 -20.47 -23.04 4.92
CA LYS A 228 -20.79 -23.48 3.55
C LYS A 228 -19.57 -23.44 2.61
N GLU A 229 -18.73 -22.41 2.70
CA GLU A 229 -17.51 -22.35 1.90
C GLU A 229 -16.45 -23.37 2.35
N ILE A 230 -16.36 -23.66 3.66
CA ILE A 230 -15.55 -24.76 4.20
C ILE A 230 -16.01 -26.09 3.60
N ASP A 231 -17.32 -26.40 3.64
CA ASP A 231 -17.89 -27.63 3.04
C ASP A 231 -17.61 -27.74 1.54
N THR A 232 -17.72 -26.60 0.85
CA THR A 232 -17.46 -26.54 -0.59
C THR A 232 -15.99 -26.80 -0.88
N TYR A 233 -15.09 -26.22 -0.08
CA TYR A 233 -13.65 -26.38 -0.24
C TYR A 233 -13.17 -27.80 0.10
N GLU A 234 -13.73 -28.41 1.15
CA GLU A 234 -13.47 -29.80 1.51
C GLU A 234 -13.75 -30.76 0.35
N LYS A 235 -14.89 -30.60 -0.33
CA LYS A 235 -15.26 -31.36 -1.53
C LYS A 235 -14.27 -31.14 -2.69
N ILE A 236 -13.69 -29.94 -2.81
CA ILE A 236 -12.66 -29.65 -3.82
C ILE A 236 -11.37 -30.41 -3.49
N LEU A 237 -10.96 -30.45 -2.22
CA LEU A 237 -9.77 -31.18 -1.79
C LEU A 237 -9.93 -32.68 -2.03
N PHE A 238 -11.06 -33.29 -1.68
CA PHE A 238 -11.30 -34.71 -1.93
C PHE A 238 -11.33 -35.11 -3.41
N LYS A 239 -11.69 -34.19 -4.32
CA LYS A 239 -11.62 -34.45 -5.77
C LYS A 239 -10.20 -34.40 -6.35
N LYS A 240 -9.24 -33.84 -5.61
CA LYS A 240 -7.84 -33.73 -6.02
C LYS A 240 -6.96 -34.88 -5.50
N LEU A 241 -7.47 -35.68 -4.58
CA LEU A 241 -6.86 -36.91 -4.05
C LEU A 241 -7.19 -38.08 -4.98
#